data_AF-X1CMY9-F1
#
_entry.id   AF-X1CMY9-F1
#
_cell.length_a   1.000
_cell.length_b   1.000
_cell.length_c   1.000
_cell.angle_alpha   90.00
_cell.angle_beta   90.00
_cell.angle_gamma   90.00
#
_symmetry.space_group_name_H-M   'P 1'
#
loop_
_entity.id
_entity.type
_entity.pdbx_description
1 polymer ?
#
loop_
_entity_poly.entity_id
_entity_poly.type
_entity_poly.pdbx_seq_one_letter_code
_entity_poly.pdbx_strand_id
1 'polypeptide(L)' 'MILFSFVLFIGYLIGSVPSGYLIAKLLKGIDIRDYGSGNIGFANTLRVLGLLPGL' A
#
# COMPACT_ATOMS: atom_id res chain seq x y z
N MET A 1 -27.09 -11.15 -7.12
CA MET A 1 -26.18 -10.73 -8.21
C MET A 1 -25.76 -9.27 -8.07
N ILE A 2 -26.68 -8.29 -8.06
CA ILE A 2 -26.34 -6.85 -7.95
C ILE A 2 -25.56 -6.51 -6.66
N LEU A 3 -26.01 -6.97 -5.50
CA LEU A 3 -25.30 -6.73 -4.22
C LEU A 3 -23.88 -7.30 -4.24
N PHE A 4 -23.71 -8.49 -4.80
CA PHE A 4 -22.40 -9.14 -4.92
C PHE A 4 -21.45 -8.33 -5.82
N SER A 5 -21.94 -7.88 -6.99
CA SER A 5 -21.18 -7.00 -7.87
C SER A 5 -20.81 -5.68 -7.19
N PHE A 6 -21.71 -5.11 -6.40
CA PHE A 6 -21.45 -3.88 -5.65
C PHE A 6 -20.36 -4.06 -4.58
N VAL A 7 -20.40 -5.16 -3.82
CA VAL A 7 -19.36 -5.48 -2.83
C VAL A 7 -18.00 -5.67 -3.50
N LEU A 8 -17.94 -6.39 -4.62
CA LEU A 8 -16.69 -6.55 -5.37
C LEU A 8 -16.15 -5.21 -5.87
N PHE A 9 -17.02 -4.35 -6.38
CA PHE A 9 -16.63 -3.03 -6.86
C PHE A 9 -16.02 -2.17 -5.74
N ILE A 10 -16.70 -2.09 -4.59
CA ILE A 10 -16.19 -1.35 -3.43
C ILE A 10 -14.90 -1.97 -2.88
N GLY A 11 -14.83 -3.30 -2.79
CA GLY A 11 -13.63 -4.00 -2.37
C GLY A 11 -12.43 -3.73 -3.27
N TYR A 12 -12.64 -3.69 -4.59
CA TYR A 12 -11.59 -3.33 -5.54
C TYR A 12 -11.13 -1.89 -5.35
N LEU A 13 -12.05 -0.93 -5.17
CA LEU A 13 -11.70 0.47 -4.97
C LEU A 13 -10.88 0.68 -3.69
N ILE A 14 -11.29 0.04 -2.58
CA ILE A 14 -10.58 0.13 -1.30
C ILE A 14 -9.21 -0.57 -1.40
N GLY A 15 -9.16 -1.76 -2.00
CA GLY A 15 -7.92 -2.53 -2.15
C GLY A 15 -6.92 -1.94 -3.15
N SER A 16 -7.38 -1.09 -4.07
CA SER A 16 -6.50 -0.42 -5.05
C SER A 16 -5.78 0.80 -4.50
N VAL A 17 -6.00 1.16 -3.23
CA VAL A 17 -5.28 2.26 -2.58
C VAL A 17 -3.83 1.83 -2.31
N PRO A 18 -2.81 2.54 -2.84
CA PRO A 18 -1.41 2.13 -2.71
C PRO A 18 -0.84 2.54 -1.35
N SER A 19 -1.25 1.84 -0.29
CA SER A 19 -0.93 2.17 1.11
C SER A 19 0.57 2.28 1.39
N GLY A 20 1.40 1.37 0.89
CA GLY A 20 2.86 1.43 1.07
C GLY A 20 3.51 2.67 0.44
N TYR A 21 3.01 3.13 -0.71
CA TYR A 21 3.45 4.38 -1.33
C TYR A 21 3.01 5.59 -0.51
N LEU A 22 1.74 5.64 -0.12
CA LEU A 22 1.17 6.72 0.68
C LEU A 22 1.89 6.89 2.02
N ILE A 23 2.11 5.79 2.75
CA ILE A 23 2.77 5.81 4.06
C ILE A 23 4.23 6.24 3.92
N ALA A 24 4.97 5.76 2.90
CA ALA A 24 6.34 6.20 2.67
C ALA A 24 6.43 7.69 2.39
N LYS A 25 5.51 8.20 1.56
CA LYS A 25 5.45 9.62 1.21
C LYS A 25 5.04 10.49 2.40
N LEU A 26 4.11 10.04 3.24
CA LEU A 26 3.63 10.79 4.40
C LEU A 26 4.62 10.79 5.57
N LEU A 27 5.23 9.64 5.87
CA LEU A 27 6.11 9.51 7.05
C LEU A 27 7.55 9.93 6.78
N LYS A 28 8.07 9.64 5.58
CA LYS A 28 9.49 9.89 5.24
C LYS A 28 9.67 10.87 4.07
N GLY A 29 8.60 11.29 3.39
CA GLY A 29 8.71 12.17 2.23
C GLY A 29 9.33 11.52 1.00
N ILE A 30 9.46 10.19 0.98
CA ILE A 30 10.14 9.45 -0.07
C ILE A 30 9.17 8.66 -0.95
N ASP A 31 9.55 8.43 -2.20
CA ASP A 31 8.90 7.44 -3.05
C ASP A 31 9.49 6.06 -2.77
N ILE A 32 8.72 5.16 -2.13
CA ILE A 32 9.19 3.81 -1.77
C ILE A 32 9.66 2.97 -2.97
N ARG A 33 9.27 3.33 -4.19
CA ARG A 33 9.67 2.63 -5.42
C ARG A 33 11.14 2.83 -5.77
N ASP A 34 11.75 3.89 -5.25
CA ASP A 34 13.17 4.19 -5.45
C ASP A 34 14.07 3.49 -4.39
N TYR A 35 13.47 2.75 -3.44
CA TYR A 35 14.19 2.14 -2.31
C TYR A 35 13.90 0.64 -2.17
N GLY A 36 14.89 -0.08 -1.64
CA GLY A 36 14.78 -1.51 -1.35
C GLY A 36 14.57 -2.33 -2.63
N SER A 37 13.46 -3.08 -2.71
CA SER A 37 13.11 -3.88 -3.89
C SER A 37 12.29 -3.13 -4.93
N GLY A 38 11.93 -1.87 -4.66
CA GLY A 38 11.05 -1.05 -5.52
C GLY A 38 9.57 -1.42 -5.50
N ASN A 39 9.16 -2.45 -4.76
CA ASN A 39 7.75 -2.83 -4.61
C ASN A 39 7.08 -2.00 -3.49
N ILE A 40 5.77 -1.78 -3.60
CA ILE A 40 4.98 -1.05 -2.56
C ILE A 40 4.41 -1.96 -1.46
N GLY A 41 4.70 -3.27 -1.52
CA GLY A 41 4.11 -4.26 -0.63
C GLY A 41 4.80 -4.33 0.74
N PHE A 42 4.15 -5.07 1.66
CA PHE A 42 4.56 -5.33 3.05
C PHE A 42 6.08 -5.48 3.24
N ALA A 43 6.70 -6.42 2.51
CA ALA A 43 8.10 -6.73 2.69
C ALA A 43 9.05 -5.55 2.38
N ASN A 44 8.72 -4.70 1.41
CA ASN A 44 9.53 -3.52 1.12
C ASN A 44 9.24 -2.39 2.11
N THR A 45 7.98 -2.21 2.49
CA THR A 45 7.57 -1.24 3.52
C THR A 45 8.25 -1.53 4.85
N LEU A 46 8.31 -2.79 5.28
CA LEU A 46 9.08 -3.21 6.45
C LEU A 46 10.57 -2.86 6.33
N ARG A 47 11.17 -3.12 5.17
CA ARG A 47 12.60 -2.88 4.93
C ARG A 47 12.97 -1.40 4.92
N VAL A 48 12.12 -0.56 4.32
CA VAL A 48 12.41 0.86 4.07
C VAL A 48 11.88 1.76 5.20
N LEU A 49 10.72 1.44 5.75
CA LEU A 49 10.02 2.26 6.75
C LEU A 49 10.08 1.67 8.17
N GLY A 50 10.36 0.37 8.33
CA GLY A 50 10.44 -0.31 9.62
C GLY A 50 9.20 -1.12 9.96
N LEU A 51 9.20 -1.74 11.15
CA LEU A 51 8.18 -2.71 11.57
C LEU A 51 6.78 -2.09 11.65
N LEU A 52 6.65 -0.92 12.32
CA LEU A 52 5.37 -0.27 12.54
C LEU A 52 4.68 0.21 11.24
N PRO A 53 5.37 0.89 10.31
CA PRO A 53 4.72 1.32 9.06
C PRO A 53 4.55 0.19 8.04
N GLY A 54 5.26 -0.93 8.24
CA GLY A 54 5.19 -2.09 7.36
C GLY A 54 4.06 -3.07 7.72
N LEU A 55 3.66 -3.14 9.00
CA LEU A 55 2.49 -3.88 9.50
C LEU A 55 1.19 -3.13 9.27
#